data_AF-A0A1L3Q4U6-F1
#
_entry.id   AF-A0A1L3Q4U6-F1
#
_cell.length_a   1.000
_cell.length_b   1.000
_cell.length_c   1.000
_cell.angle_alpha   90.00
_cell.angle_beta   90.00
_cell.angle_gamma   90.00
#
_symmetry.space_group_name_H-M   'P 1'
#
loop_
_entity.id
_entity.type
_entity.pdbx_description
1 polymer ?
#
loop_
_entity_poly.entity_id
_entity_poly.type
_entity_poly.pdbx_seq_one_letter_code
_entity_poly.pdbx_strand_id
1 'polypeptide(L)'
;MLIITIILAAVIGISAFDITSKLKEPPEQMSFEKAEVLLGAEYRDYWAGSGSNETHGDIDLIYLDYLHGQKVKGDEIGSIIIRWKNSSGEGGELRFVNPAYFNEETQQKYHNEDVGTFCTGDLSAGDRLAIRMVHNRYQYTGETPRDEIGVQYVESNSNQVDVVGKYPFFRTEGRYPVDFEGDRPMEAKDQVEITFLGPDHYFVISKITATAKEYTENAKGDSKLECPS
;
A
#
# COMPACT_ATOMS: atom_id res chain seq x y z
N MET A 1 7.22 -23.37 -2.58
CA MET A 1 6.35 -23.85 -1.48
C MET A 1 5.56 -22.64 -1.02
N LEU A 2 4.29 -22.55 -1.40
CA LEU A 2 3.40 -21.44 -1.06
C LEU A 2 2.83 -21.75 0.34
N ILE A 3 3.16 -20.96 1.35
CA ILE A 3 2.58 -21.13 2.70
C ILE A 3 1.43 -20.14 2.79
N ILE A 4 0.21 -20.60 2.49
CA ILE A 4 -1.00 -19.85 2.79
C ILE A 4 -1.29 -20.07 4.28
N THR A 5 -0.98 -19.09 5.13
CA THR A 5 -1.31 -19.13 6.55
C THR A 5 -2.74 -18.63 6.73
N ILE A 6 -3.70 -19.55 6.80
CA ILE A 6 -5.08 -19.25 7.23
C ILE A 6 -5.05 -19.08 8.75
N ILE A 7 -5.14 -17.84 9.24
CA ILE A 7 -5.25 -17.57 10.68
C ILE A 7 -6.71 -17.79 11.07
N LEU A 8 -7.03 -18.96 11.65
CA LEU A 8 -8.27 -19.12 12.40
C LEU A 8 -8.23 -18.18 13.61
N ALA A 9 -9.15 -17.21 13.67
CA ALA A 9 -9.36 -16.43 14.88
C ALA A 9 -9.78 -17.36 16.03
N ALA A 10 -8.97 -17.40 17.10
CA ALA A 10 -9.33 -18.13 18.31
C ALA A 10 -10.51 -17.42 18.99
N VAL A 11 -11.68 -18.06 18.96
CA VAL A 11 -12.85 -17.60 19.71
C VAL A 11 -12.56 -17.83 21.19
N ILE A 12 -12.37 -16.75 21.95
CA ILE A 12 -12.31 -16.81 23.41
C ILE A 12 -13.72 -17.15 23.89
N GLY A 13 -13.91 -18.41 24.26
CA GLY A 13 -15.18 -18.93 24.77
C GLY A 13 -15.49 -18.38 26.15
N ILE A 14 -16.43 -17.44 26.21
CA ILE A 14 -17.21 -17.17 27.42
C ILE A 14 -18.57 -17.85 27.22
N SER A 15 -18.84 -18.80 28.08
CA SER A 15 -20.06 -19.59 28.14
C SER A 15 -21.29 -18.71 28.36
N ALA A 16 -22.06 -18.48 27.29
CA ALA A 16 -23.48 -18.15 27.38
C ALA A 16 -24.19 -18.81 26.20
N PHE A 17 -25.02 -19.79 26.52
CA PHE A 17 -25.97 -20.43 25.62
C PHE A 17 -26.80 -19.36 24.88
N ASP A 18 -27.19 -19.67 23.63
CA ASP A 18 -28.28 -19.04 22.83
C ASP A 18 -27.96 -18.02 21.70
N ILE A 19 -26.78 -18.07 21.04
CA ILE A 19 -26.45 -17.16 19.90
C ILE A 19 -26.15 -17.90 18.57
N THR A 20 -26.36 -19.20 18.46
CA THR A 20 -26.02 -19.97 17.24
C THR A 20 -26.90 -19.69 16.01
N SER A 21 -27.93 -18.84 16.09
CA SER A 21 -28.82 -18.53 14.95
C SER A 21 -28.60 -17.17 14.27
N LYS A 22 -27.59 -16.38 14.68
CA LYS A 22 -27.30 -15.07 14.07
C LYS A 22 -25.81 -14.79 13.80
N LEU A 23 -24.96 -15.80 13.84
CA LEU A 23 -23.62 -15.67 13.27
C LEU A 23 -23.77 -15.77 11.75
N LYS A 24 -24.05 -14.62 11.10
CA LYS A 24 -23.74 -14.47 9.68
C LYS A 24 -22.28 -14.89 9.53
N GLU A 25 -21.99 -15.73 8.54
CA GLU A 25 -20.62 -15.99 8.15
C GLU A 25 -19.89 -14.65 8.01
N PRO A 26 -18.63 -14.55 8.49
CA PRO A 26 -17.82 -13.37 8.23
C PRO A 26 -17.94 -13.06 6.73
N PRO A 27 -18.15 -11.79 6.32
CA PRO A 27 -18.13 -11.46 4.90
C PRO A 27 -16.88 -12.10 4.29
N GLU A 28 -17.03 -12.73 3.12
CA GLU A 28 -15.92 -13.39 2.44
C GLU A 28 -14.72 -12.44 2.45
N GLN A 29 -13.69 -12.86 3.17
CA GLN A 29 -12.55 -12.04 3.47
C GLN A 29 -11.86 -11.68 2.14
N MET A 30 -11.65 -10.38 1.87
CA MET A 30 -10.84 -9.94 0.75
C MET A 30 -9.52 -10.73 0.77
N SER A 31 -9.25 -11.51 -0.27
CA SER A 31 -8.08 -12.39 -0.32
C SER A 31 -7.31 -12.17 -1.61
N PHE A 32 -6.03 -11.86 -1.49
CA PHE A 32 -5.12 -11.78 -2.61
C PHE A 32 -4.44 -13.13 -2.81
N GLU A 33 -4.30 -13.57 -4.06
CA GLU A 33 -3.65 -14.84 -4.37
C GLU A 33 -2.14 -14.68 -4.49
N LYS A 34 -1.72 -13.56 -5.07
CA LYS A 34 -0.33 -13.27 -5.35
C LYS A 34 -0.01 -11.82 -5.07
N ALA A 35 1.17 -11.61 -4.50
CA ALA A 35 1.76 -10.30 -4.30
C ALA A 35 3.17 -10.28 -4.92
N GLU A 36 3.48 -9.20 -5.63
CA GLU A 36 4.81 -8.91 -6.16
C GLU A 36 5.27 -7.58 -5.59
N VAL A 37 6.43 -7.57 -4.93
CA VAL A 37 7.03 -6.36 -4.35
C VAL A 37 8.33 -6.08 -5.08
N LEU A 38 8.40 -4.91 -5.70
CA LEU A 38 9.45 -4.54 -6.64
C LEU A 38 10.24 -3.34 -6.09
N LEU A 39 11.55 -3.52 -5.99
CA LEU A 39 12.48 -2.49 -5.53
C LEU A 39 13.14 -1.78 -6.72
N GLY A 40 13.28 -0.45 -6.66
CA GLY A 40 14.02 0.34 -7.65
C GLY A 40 13.33 0.53 -9.00
N ALA A 41 12.02 0.28 -9.09
CA ALA A 41 11.21 0.52 -10.29
C ALA A 41 11.12 2.00 -10.69
N GLU A 42 10.95 2.94 -9.74
CA GLU A 42 10.82 4.37 -10.03
C GLU A 42 12.11 4.94 -10.64
N TYR A 43 13.25 4.51 -10.10
CA TYR A 43 14.56 4.98 -10.55
C TYR A 43 14.84 4.61 -12.00
N ARG A 44 14.38 3.42 -12.42
CA ARG A 44 14.52 2.96 -13.81
C ARG A 44 13.48 3.57 -14.76
N ASP A 45 12.47 4.28 -14.25
CA ASP A 45 11.35 4.86 -15.01
C ASP A 45 11.52 6.34 -15.35
N TYR A 46 12.00 7.17 -14.43
CA TYR A 46 11.81 8.61 -14.59
C TYR A 46 13.06 9.51 -14.57
N TRP A 47 14.14 9.15 -13.86
CA TRP A 47 15.20 10.13 -13.56
C TRP A 47 16.62 9.67 -13.87
N ALA A 48 16.85 8.37 -14.01
CA ALA A 48 18.18 7.85 -14.23
C ALA A 48 18.36 7.47 -15.70
N GLY A 49 19.09 8.30 -16.44
CA GLY A 49 19.83 7.77 -17.58
C GLY A 49 20.52 6.47 -17.15
N SER A 50 20.36 5.43 -17.96
CA SER A 50 20.72 4.02 -17.75
C SER A 50 22.15 3.76 -17.21
N GLY A 51 22.47 4.14 -15.97
CA GLY A 51 23.88 4.35 -15.64
C GLY A 51 24.33 4.43 -14.18
N SER A 52 23.50 4.29 -13.14
CA SER A 52 24.04 4.12 -11.78
C SER A 52 23.79 2.70 -11.25
N ASN A 53 24.87 2.10 -10.76
CA ASN A 53 24.92 0.79 -10.08
C ASN A 53 24.56 0.91 -8.58
N GLU A 54 23.79 1.92 -8.20
CA GLU A 54 23.49 2.11 -6.78
C GLU A 54 22.37 1.16 -6.36
N THR A 55 22.64 0.39 -5.30
CA THR A 55 21.71 -0.54 -4.66
C THR A 55 20.57 0.25 -4.03
N HIS A 56 19.51 0.46 -4.79
CA HIS A 56 18.31 1.20 -4.37
C HIS A 56 17.23 0.20 -3.98
N GLY A 57 17.26 -0.23 -2.73
CA GLY A 57 16.34 -1.20 -2.19
C GLY A 57 15.21 -0.54 -1.40
N ASP A 58 14.31 0.17 -2.08
CA ASP A 58 13.09 0.64 -1.43
C ASP A 58 11.88 0.19 -2.25
N ILE A 59 10.71 0.05 -1.60
CA ILE A 59 9.51 -0.47 -2.28
C ILE A 59 8.94 0.61 -3.20
N ASP A 60 9.17 0.47 -4.49
CA ASP A 60 8.63 1.44 -5.44
C ASP A 60 7.24 1.02 -5.92
N LEU A 61 7.03 -0.29 -6.10
CA LEU A 61 5.81 -0.83 -6.69
C LEU A 61 5.43 -2.17 -6.08
N ILE A 62 4.16 -2.29 -5.71
CA ILE A 62 3.55 -3.55 -5.29
C ILE A 62 2.40 -3.87 -6.24
N TYR A 63 2.37 -5.11 -6.73
CA TYR A 63 1.21 -5.64 -7.41
C TYR A 63 0.52 -6.70 -6.56
N LEU A 64 -0.81 -6.65 -6.50
CA LEU A 64 -1.63 -7.63 -5.81
C LEU A 64 -2.71 -8.17 -6.75
N ASP A 65 -2.73 -9.48 -6.96
CA ASP A 65 -3.71 -10.13 -7.84
C ASP A 65 -4.94 -10.56 -7.02
N TYR A 66 -6.09 -9.97 -7.32
CA TYR A 66 -7.38 -10.25 -6.66
C TYR A 66 -8.22 -11.18 -7.53
N LEU A 67 -7.92 -12.48 -7.49
CA LEU A 67 -8.48 -13.44 -8.45
C LEU A 67 -9.86 -13.98 -8.06
N HIS A 68 -10.19 -14.00 -6.77
CA HIS A 68 -11.44 -14.54 -6.25
C HIS A 68 -11.95 -13.71 -5.06
N GLY A 69 -13.27 -13.54 -4.96
CA GLY A 69 -13.94 -12.85 -3.85
C GLY A 69 -15.03 -11.89 -4.31
N GLN A 70 -15.71 -11.27 -3.34
CA GLN A 70 -16.72 -10.27 -3.62
C GLN A 70 -16.10 -8.96 -4.12
N LYS A 71 -16.92 -8.13 -4.76
CA LYS A 71 -16.51 -6.78 -5.10
C LYS A 71 -16.24 -6.00 -3.80
N VAL A 72 -15.04 -5.44 -3.68
CA VAL A 72 -14.63 -4.59 -2.56
C VAL A 72 -14.73 -3.14 -3.01
N LYS A 73 -15.37 -2.30 -2.22
CA LYS A 73 -15.37 -0.87 -2.50
C LYS A 73 -14.20 -0.19 -1.84
N GLY A 74 -13.61 0.81 -2.48
CA GLY A 74 -12.49 1.54 -1.89
C GLY A 74 -12.85 2.22 -0.56
N ASP A 75 -14.08 2.68 -0.40
CA ASP A 75 -14.58 3.28 0.86
C ASP A 75 -14.65 2.28 2.03
N GLU A 76 -14.67 0.98 1.77
CA GLU A 76 -14.63 -0.08 2.79
C GLU A 76 -13.22 -0.31 3.36
N ILE A 77 -12.20 0.29 2.76
CA ILE A 77 -10.81 0.21 3.23
C ILE A 77 -10.42 1.55 3.87
N GLY A 78 -10.07 1.53 5.15
CA GLY A 78 -9.59 2.71 5.86
C GLY A 78 -8.10 2.94 5.63
N SER A 79 -7.27 1.89 5.61
CA SER A 79 -5.84 2.05 5.31
C SER A 79 -5.18 0.76 4.83
N ILE A 80 -4.08 0.91 4.10
CA ILE A 80 -3.17 -0.17 3.73
C ILE A 80 -1.85 0.05 4.47
N ILE A 81 -1.43 -0.93 5.25
CA ILE A 81 -0.12 -0.96 5.90
C ILE A 81 0.80 -1.85 5.09
N ILE A 82 2.00 -1.37 4.78
CA ILE A 82 3.08 -2.15 4.19
C ILE A 82 4.22 -2.18 5.20
N ARG A 83 4.51 -3.36 5.74
CA ARG A 83 5.55 -3.57 6.75
C ARG A 83 6.62 -4.49 6.17
N TRP A 84 7.88 -4.16 6.37
CA TRP A 84 8.98 -5.05 5.98
C TRP A 84 9.84 -5.42 7.16
N LYS A 85 10.53 -6.55 7.00
CA LYS A 85 11.48 -7.05 7.98
C LYS A 85 12.66 -7.70 7.26
N ASN A 86 13.86 -7.27 7.62
CA ASN A 86 15.11 -7.84 7.14
C ASN A 86 15.47 -9.12 7.91
N SER A 87 16.50 -9.81 7.43
CA SER A 87 16.97 -11.07 8.04
C SER A 87 17.50 -10.93 9.48
N SER A 88 17.96 -9.74 9.88
CA SER A 88 18.37 -9.40 11.26
C SER A 88 17.19 -9.12 12.19
N GLY A 89 15.99 -8.95 11.62
CA GLY A 89 14.76 -8.68 12.34
C GLY A 89 14.45 -7.20 12.54
N GLU A 90 15.27 -6.31 11.98
CA GLU A 90 15.00 -4.88 11.85
C GLU A 90 14.08 -4.65 10.66
N GLY A 91 13.44 -3.49 10.60
CA GLY A 91 12.50 -3.19 9.53
C GLY A 91 11.76 -1.91 9.79
N GLY A 92 10.63 -1.77 9.12
CA GLY A 92 9.79 -0.59 9.27
C GLY A 92 8.41 -0.79 8.67
N GLU A 93 7.68 0.31 8.67
CA GLU A 93 6.28 0.34 8.27
C GLU A 93 5.99 1.62 7.48
N LEU A 94 5.07 1.50 6.54
CA LEU A 94 4.46 2.63 5.87
C LEU A 94 2.96 2.42 5.80
N ARG A 95 2.22 3.53 5.77
CA ARG A 95 0.76 3.49 5.77
C ARG A 95 0.17 4.41 4.71
N PHE A 96 -0.65 3.83 3.83
CA PHE A 96 -1.57 4.55 2.97
C PHE A 96 -2.91 4.65 3.67
N VAL A 97 -3.28 5.84 4.11
CA VAL A 97 -4.62 6.09 4.70
C VAL A 97 -5.57 6.52 3.59
N ASN A 98 -6.73 5.88 3.46
CA ASN A 98 -7.72 6.29 2.48
C ASN A 98 -8.13 7.75 2.78
N PRO A 99 -8.09 8.66 1.77
CA PRO A 99 -8.36 10.07 1.97
C PRO A 99 -9.70 10.40 2.63
N ALA A 100 -10.71 9.53 2.49
CA ALA A 100 -12.00 9.67 3.17
C ALA A 100 -11.90 9.65 4.71
N TYR A 101 -10.81 9.13 5.26
CA TYR A 101 -10.57 8.95 6.70
C TYR A 101 -9.40 9.78 7.22
N PHE A 102 -8.93 10.78 6.47
CA PHE A 102 -7.96 11.74 6.99
C PHE A 102 -8.58 12.56 8.13
N ASN A 103 -8.00 12.44 9.32
CA ASN A 103 -8.46 13.11 10.53
C ASN A 103 -7.33 13.18 11.57
N GLU A 104 -7.60 13.79 12.72
CA GLU A 104 -6.60 13.92 13.79
C GLU A 104 -6.11 12.56 14.33
N GLU A 105 -6.95 11.51 14.28
CA GLU A 105 -6.61 10.18 14.78
C GLU A 105 -5.66 9.42 13.85
N THR A 106 -5.83 9.58 12.54
CA THR A 106 -4.91 8.98 11.55
C THR A 106 -3.58 9.71 11.49
N GLN A 107 -3.49 10.92 12.08
CA GLN A 107 -2.30 11.79 12.13
C GLN A 107 -1.69 12.10 10.77
N GLN A 108 -2.37 11.74 9.67
CA GLN A 108 -1.94 12.06 8.32
C GLN A 108 -2.09 13.57 8.13
N LYS A 109 -0.97 14.28 8.20
CA LYS A 109 -0.90 15.75 8.14
C LYS A 109 -0.13 16.18 6.91
N TYR A 110 -0.69 17.14 6.19
CA TYR A 110 -0.07 17.79 5.03
C TYR A 110 1.03 18.77 5.44
N HIS A 111 2.00 19.05 4.56
CA HIS A 111 2.82 20.25 4.69
C HIS A 111 2.12 21.52 4.13
N ASN A 112 1.19 21.38 3.16
CA ASN A 112 0.53 22.50 2.48
C ASN A 112 -1.02 22.44 2.45
N GLU A 113 -1.65 21.62 3.28
CA GLU A 113 -3.09 21.58 3.58
C GLU A 113 -4.11 21.24 2.46
N ASP A 114 -3.72 21.14 1.18
CA ASP A 114 -4.65 20.81 0.07
C ASP A 114 -4.27 19.52 -0.69
N VAL A 115 -5.17 18.51 -0.63
CA VAL A 115 -5.09 17.25 -1.39
C VAL A 115 -5.86 17.27 -2.70
N GLY A 116 -6.57 18.37 -3.00
CA GLY A 116 -7.55 18.42 -4.07
C GLY A 116 -8.71 17.45 -3.83
N THR A 117 -9.45 17.16 -4.90
CA THR A 117 -10.53 16.17 -4.84
C THR A 117 -9.93 14.78 -4.64
N PHE A 118 -10.61 13.91 -3.90
CA PHE A 118 -10.24 12.50 -3.84
C PHE A 118 -11.35 11.64 -4.45
N CYS A 119 -10.94 10.46 -4.92
CA CYS A 119 -11.87 9.46 -5.40
C CYS A 119 -11.47 8.07 -4.93
N THR A 120 -12.47 7.21 -4.83
CA THR A 120 -12.31 5.79 -4.55
C THR A 120 -12.95 4.98 -5.68
N GLY A 121 -12.28 3.89 -6.06
CA GLY A 121 -12.80 2.92 -7.01
C GLY A 121 -13.11 1.59 -6.35
N ASP A 122 -13.63 0.66 -7.14
CA ASP A 122 -13.94 -0.69 -6.68
C ASP A 122 -12.91 -1.72 -7.15
N LEU A 123 -12.66 -2.76 -6.35
CA LEU A 123 -11.84 -3.89 -6.74
C LEU A 123 -12.73 -5.12 -6.95
N SER A 124 -12.65 -5.76 -8.12
CA SER A 124 -13.46 -6.92 -8.48
C SER A 124 -12.59 -8.15 -8.75
N ALA A 125 -13.13 -9.35 -8.58
CA ALA A 125 -12.41 -10.58 -8.91
C ALA A 125 -11.90 -10.56 -10.36
N GLY A 126 -10.64 -10.95 -10.55
CA GLY A 126 -9.88 -10.83 -11.79
C GLY A 126 -9.06 -9.55 -11.92
N ASP A 127 -9.20 -8.59 -11.00
CA ASP A 127 -8.46 -7.35 -11.01
C ASP A 127 -7.06 -7.49 -10.40
N ARG A 128 -6.19 -6.54 -10.77
CA ARG A 128 -4.86 -6.37 -10.19
C ARG A 128 -4.77 -4.98 -9.58
N LEU A 129 -4.39 -4.91 -8.31
CA LEU A 129 -4.07 -3.66 -7.64
C LEU A 129 -2.59 -3.33 -7.83
N ALA A 130 -2.28 -2.07 -8.09
CA ALA A 130 -0.94 -1.52 -8.07
C ALA A 130 -0.84 -0.47 -6.96
N ILE A 131 0.09 -0.64 -6.02
CA ILE A 131 0.43 0.38 -5.03
C ILE A 131 1.79 0.93 -5.43
N ARG A 132 1.82 2.21 -5.78
CA ARG A 132 3.04 2.92 -6.15
C ARG A 132 3.43 3.88 -5.05
N MET A 133 4.70 3.84 -4.70
CA MET A 133 5.33 4.78 -3.78
C MET A 133 6.52 5.45 -4.46
N VAL A 134 6.64 6.75 -4.22
CA VAL A 134 7.77 7.57 -4.66
C VAL A 134 8.62 7.95 -3.48
N HIS A 135 9.90 8.15 -3.72
CA HIS A 135 10.88 8.48 -2.69
C HIS A 135 11.44 9.89 -2.82
N ASN A 136 11.38 10.68 -1.74
CA ASN A 136 11.94 12.04 -1.71
C ASN A 136 13.46 12.09 -1.47
N ARG A 137 14.11 10.93 -1.27
CA ARG A 137 15.55 10.83 -0.93
C ARG A 137 16.45 11.60 -1.90
N TYR A 138 16.05 11.70 -3.16
CA TYR A 138 16.78 12.36 -4.25
C TYR A 138 16.00 13.49 -4.94
N GLN A 139 14.85 13.90 -4.37
CA GLN A 139 14.10 15.03 -4.91
C GLN A 139 14.81 16.35 -4.56
N TYR A 140 14.80 17.31 -5.50
CA TYR A 140 15.29 18.67 -5.29
C TYR A 140 14.18 19.55 -4.68
N THR A 141 14.57 20.74 -4.19
CA THR A 141 13.67 21.73 -3.55
C THR A 141 12.35 21.93 -4.28
N GLY A 142 11.23 21.94 -3.55
CA GLY A 142 9.92 22.37 -4.04
C GLY A 142 8.78 21.34 -3.94
N GLU A 143 9.06 20.05 -3.80
CA GLU A 143 8.00 19.03 -3.83
C GLU A 143 7.76 18.29 -2.51
N THR A 144 8.71 18.32 -1.59
CA THR A 144 8.59 17.95 -0.17
C THR A 144 9.97 18.27 0.39
N PRO A 145 10.18 19.33 1.22
CA PRO A 145 11.53 19.75 1.56
C PRO A 145 12.19 18.70 2.49
N ARG A 146 13.04 17.86 1.92
CA ARG A 146 13.80 16.82 2.65
C ARG A 146 14.50 17.38 3.89
N ASP A 147 15.02 18.60 3.81
CA ASP A 147 15.74 19.26 4.89
C ASP A 147 14.81 19.73 6.03
N GLU A 148 13.51 19.84 5.78
CA GLU A 148 12.51 20.28 6.77
C GLU A 148 11.81 19.09 7.45
N ILE A 149 11.55 18.02 6.71
CA ILE A 149 10.72 16.90 7.20
C ILE A 149 11.39 15.52 7.12
N GLY A 150 12.64 15.45 6.64
CA GLY A 150 13.41 14.21 6.50
C GLY A 150 13.08 13.38 5.27
N VAL A 151 13.78 12.24 5.12
CA VAL A 151 13.58 11.27 4.02
C VAL A 151 12.44 10.28 4.27
N GLN A 152 11.70 10.50 5.37
CA GLN A 152 10.71 9.59 5.93
C GLN A 152 9.26 10.06 5.65
N TYR A 153 9.07 11.19 4.97
CA TYR A 153 7.75 11.65 4.56
C TYR A 153 7.78 12.02 3.08
N VAL A 154 6.81 11.52 2.30
CA VAL A 154 6.71 11.87 0.88
C VAL A 154 5.29 12.29 0.54
N GLU A 155 5.14 13.56 0.18
CA GLU A 155 3.99 14.03 -0.57
C GLU A 155 4.34 14.02 -2.05
N SER A 156 3.70 13.13 -2.80
CA SER A 156 3.96 13.03 -4.23
C SER A 156 2.68 12.84 -5.02
N ASN A 157 2.60 13.49 -6.17
CA ASN A 157 1.54 13.26 -7.15
C ASN A 157 1.66 11.87 -7.80
N SER A 158 2.71 11.12 -7.49
CA SER A 158 3.00 9.80 -8.04
C SER A 158 2.74 8.66 -7.05
N ASN A 159 2.47 8.99 -5.78
CA ASN A 159 1.96 8.03 -4.80
C ASN A 159 0.50 7.72 -5.15
N GLN A 160 0.17 6.45 -5.37
CA GLN A 160 -1.19 6.07 -5.81
C GLN A 160 -1.48 4.60 -5.51
N VAL A 161 -2.76 4.28 -5.35
CA VAL A 161 -3.26 2.91 -5.27
C VAL A 161 -4.30 2.74 -6.37
N ASP A 162 -3.96 1.99 -7.41
CA ASP A 162 -4.74 1.92 -8.65
C ASP A 162 -5.19 0.50 -8.96
N VAL A 163 -6.34 0.38 -9.63
CA VAL A 163 -6.70 -0.85 -10.34
C VAL A 163 -6.07 -0.78 -11.73
N VAL A 164 -5.12 -1.69 -12.00
CA VAL A 164 -4.29 -1.67 -13.20
C VAL A 164 -5.15 -1.61 -14.47
N GLY A 165 -4.93 -0.57 -15.28
CA GLY A 165 -5.60 -0.37 -16.56
C GLY A 165 -7.08 0.01 -16.48
N LYS A 166 -7.57 0.42 -15.30
CA LYS A 166 -9.00 0.77 -15.10
C LYS A 166 -9.16 2.17 -14.51
N TYR A 167 -9.21 2.25 -13.19
CA TYR A 167 -9.47 3.48 -12.43
C TYR A 167 -8.71 3.43 -11.10
N PRO A 168 -8.54 4.58 -10.43
CA PRO A 168 -7.89 4.59 -9.13
C PRO A 168 -8.70 3.83 -8.08
N PHE A 169 -8.03 3.10 -7.21
CA PHE A 169 -8.66 2.50 -6.03
C PHE A 169 -8.70 3.50 -4.87
N PHE A 170 -7.57 4.17 -4.59
CA PHE A 170 -7.48 5.42 -3.81
C PHE A 170 -6.68 6.46 -4.58
N ARG A 171 -7.20 7.68 -4.67
CA ARG A 171 -6.45 8.78 -5.28
C ARG A 171 -6.84 10.13 -4.73
N THR A 172 -5.85 11.00 -4.69
CA THR A 172 -5.97 12.45 -4.55
C THR A 172 -5.61 13.11 -5.88
N GLU A 173 -6.27 14.21 -6.24
CA GLU A 173 -5.89 15.03 -7.39
C GLU A 173 -4.56 15.77 -7.14
N GLY A 174 -4.25 16.05 -5.86
CA GLY A 174 -2.99 16.59 -5.40
C GLY A 174 -2.00 15.52 -4.94
N ARG A 175 -1.02 15.95 -4.13
CA ARG A 175 0.04 15.08 -3.61
C ARG A 175 -0.50 14.17 -2.51
N TYR A 176 -0.30 12.86 -2.65
CA TYR A 176 -0.72 11.90 -1.64
C TYR A 176 0.39 11.74 -0.59
N PRO A 177 0.11 12.03 0.70
CA PRO A 177 1.08 11.87 1.77
C PRO A 177 1.21 10.40 2.19
N VAL A 178 2.43 9.93 2.36
CA VAL A 178 2.72 8.63 2.97
C VAL A 178 3.63 8.85 4.16
N ASP A 179 3.19 8.35 5.32
CA ASP A 179 4.00 8.36 6.55
C ASP A 179 4.78 7.04 6.66
N PHE A 180 5.97 7.13 7.23
CA PHE A 180 6.96 6.07 7.25
C PHE A 180 7.70 6.02 8.59
N GLU A 181 7.84 4.81 9.13
CA GLU A 181 8.63 4.53 10.33
C GLU A 181 9.66 3.43 10.07
N GLY A 182 10.76 3.45 10.82
CA GLY A 182 11.76 2.39 10.85
C GLY A 182 12.92 2.53 9.86
N ASP A 183 13.65 1.43 9.69
CA ASP A 183 14.96 1.42 9.03
C ASP A 183 14.86 1.18 7.51
N ARG A 184 15.65 1.96 6.77
CA ARG A 184 15.91 1.83 5.33
C ARG A 184 17.42 1.68 5.07
N PRO A 185 17.85 1.09 3.94
CA PRO A 185 17.04 0.53 2.85
C PRO A 185 16.56 -0.89 3.13
N MET A 186 15.55 -1.31 2.38
CA MET A 186 15.15 -2.71 2.21
C MET A 186 16.14 -3.45 1.30
N GLU A 187 16.21 -4.77 1.39
CA GLU A 187 16.98 -5.59 0.46
C GLU A 187 16.09 -6.57 -0.29
N ALA A 188 16.53 -6.97 -1.48
CA ALA A 188 15.89 -8.08 -2.16
C ALA A 188 15.97 -9.33 -1.26
N LYS A 189 14.88 -10.08 -1.22
CA LYS A 189 14.62 -11.20 -0.30
C LYS A 189 14.08 -10.83 1.07
N ASP A 190 14.00 -9.55 1.43
CA ASP A 190 13.29 -9.14 2.63
C ASP A 190 11.80 -9.50 2.54
N GLN A 191 11.21 -9.82 3.69
CA GLN A 191 9.81 -10.15 3.78
C GLN A 191 9.00 -8.86 3.89
N VAL A 192 7.93 -8.77 3.12
CA VAL A 192 7.00 -7.65 3.12
C VAL A 192 5.59 -8.16 3.39
N GLU A 193 4.94 -7.61 4.40
CA GLU A 193 3.55 -7.85 4.77
C GLU A 193 2.71 -6.65 4.32
N ILE A 194 1.65 -6.92 3.57
CA ILE A 194 0.66 -5.92 3.15
C ILE A 194 -0.65 -6.24 3.86
N THR A 195 -1.13 -5.31 4.66
CA THR A 195 -2.35 -5.45 5.48
C THR A 195 -3.37 -4.39 5.09
N PHE A 196 -4.58 -4.83 4.74
CA PHE A 196 -5.73 -3.97 4.49
C PHE A 196 -6.56 -3.89 5.76
N LEU A 197 -6.84 -2.66 6.19
CA LEU A 197 -7.60 -2.36 7.38
C LEU A 197 -8.92 -1.69 7.00
N GLY A 198 -9.97 -1.99 7.77
CA GLY A 198 -11.27 -1.36 7.61
C GLY A 198 -11.29 0.13 7.98
N PRO A 199 -12.47 0.77 7.89
CA PRO A 199 -12.65 2.20 8.16
C PRO A 199 -12.22 2.65 9.56
N ASP A 200 -12.27 1.74 10.52
CA ASP A 200 -11.82 1.99 11.89
C ASP A 200 -10.29 1.93 12.06
N HIS A 201 -9.57 1.50 11.03
CA HIS A 201 -8.12 1.28 11.03
C HIS A 201 -7.60 0.24 12.03
N TYR A 202 -8.47 -0.60 12.59
CA TYR A 202 -8.07 -1.66 13.53
C TYR A 202 -8.48 -3.04 13.04
N PHE A 203 -9.61 -3.12 12.34
CA PHE A 203 -10.11 -4.39 11.81
C PHE A 203 -9.31 -4.81 10.58
N VAL A 204 -8.61 -5.95 10.68
CA VAL A 204 -7.88 -6.55 9.54
C VAL A 204 -8.86 -7.18 8.57
N ILE A 205 -9.00 -6.53 7.41
CA ILE A 205 -9.78 -7.04 6.28
C ILE A 205 -8.98 -8.10 5.54
N SER A 206 -7.74 -7.78 5.16
CA SER A 206 -6.89 -8.70 4.40
C SER A 206 -5.44 -8.59 4.84
N LYS A 207 -4.69 -9.67 4.62
CA LYS A 207 -3.25 -9.69 4.84
C LYS A 207 -2.59 -10.66 3.89
N ILE A 208 -1.51 -10.22 3.26
CA ILE A 208 -0.69 -11.03 2.36
C ILE A 208 0.79 -10.72 2.59
N THR A 209 1.61 -11.75 2.49
CA THR A 209 3.07 -11.59 2.56
C THR A 209 3.71 -11.90 1.22
N ALA A 210 4.72 -11.13 0.85
CA ALA A 210 5.56 -11.34 -0.30
C ALA A 210 7.04 -11.19 0.07
N THR A 211 7.89 -11.49 -0.90
CA THR A 211 9.32 -11.29 -0.81
C THR A 211 9.70 -10.20 -1.80
N ALA A 212 10.45 -9.21 -1.32
CA ALA A 212 10.95 -8.12 -2.15
C ALA A 212 11.90 -8.64 -3.24
N LYS A 213 11.80 -8.07 -4.44
CA LYS A 213 12.63 -8.43 -5.60
C LYS A 213 13.16 -7.15 -6.24
N GLU A 214 14.40 -7.20 -6.73
CA GLU A 214 14.90 -6.11 -7.57
C GLU A 214 14.11 -6.05 -8.88
N TYR A 215 13.70 -4.85 -9.25
CA TYR A 215 13.15 -4.61 -10.58
C TYR A 215 14.30 -4.59 -11.60
N THR A 216 14.27 -5.53 -12.55
CA THR A 216 15.33 -5.73 -13.56
C THR A 216 14.88 -5.38 -14.98
N GLU A 217 13.61 -5.05 -15.18
CA GLU A 217 13.08 -4.67 -16.49
C GLU A 217 13.32 -3.18 -16.80
N ASN A 218 13.22 -2.83 -18.10
CA ASN A 218 13.09 -1.44 -18.51
C ASN A 218 11.70 -0.96 -18.10
N ALA A 219 11.64 0.23 -17.54
CA ALA A 219 10.38 0.76 -17.06
C ALA A 219 9.38 0.96 -18.20
N LYS A 220 8.12 0.70 -17.86
CA LYS A 220 6.98 0.94 -18.72
C LYS A 220 6.27 2.14 -18.13
N GLY A 221 6.27 3.26 -18.84
CA GLY A 221 5.66 4.49 -18.37
C GLY A 221 4.23 4.23 -17.91
N ASP A 222 3.99 4.49 -16.63
CA ASP A 222 2.69 4.21 -16.02
C ASP A 222 1.72 5.35 -16.35
N SER A 223 0.59 5.01 -16.97
CA SER A 223 -0.45 5.98 -17.27
C SER A 223 -1.17 6.33 -15.96
N LYS A 224 -0.98 7.55 -15.47
CA LYS A 224 -1.80 8.10 -14.38
C LYS A 224 -3.28 7.95 -14.74
N LEU A 225 -4.02 7.26 -13.88
CA LEU A 225 -5.47 7.17 -14.00
C LEU A 225 -6.11 8.37 -13.31
N GLU A 226 -6.98 9.09 -14.01
CA GLU A 226 -7.71 10.22 -13.44
C GLU A 226 -8.92 9.74 -12.62
N CYS A 227 -9.38 10.57 -11.69
CA CYS A 227 -10.65 10.31 -11.02
C CYS A 227 -11.79 10.31 -12.06
N PRO A 228 -12.68 9.31 -12.04
CA PRO A 228 -13.84 9.32 -12.92
C PRO A 228 -14.71 10.55 -12.62
N SER A 229 -15.14 11.25 -13.68
CA SER A 229 -16.00 12.44 -13.62
C SER A 229 -17.48 12.11 -13.55
#